data_AF-A0A6G3MNJ2-F1
#
_entry.id   AF-A0A6G3MNJ2-F1
#
_cell.length_a   1.000
_cell.length_b   1.000
_cell.length_c   1.000
_cell.angle_alpha   90.00
_cell.angle_beta   90.00
_cell.angle_gamma   90.00
#
_symmetry.space_group_name_H-M   'P 1'
#
loop_
_entity.id
_entity.type
_entity.pdbx_description
1 polymer ?
#
loop_
_entity_poly.entity_id
_entity_poly.type
_entity_poly.pdbx_seq_one_letter_code
_entity_poly.pdbx_strand_id
1 'polypeptide(L)'
;KIYSLIGLIKIMTTSYEFQDIILRQGDKKSLNLLTKGEKFRFKFKGKVKTIYDKIYVLILSTLGCINIPDYSLQQDVAKIFKSAERVARFLMEFSSKSRFLITSVNSITLLKCV
;
A
#
# COMPACT_ATOMS: atom_id res chain seq x y z
N LYS A 1 -0.33 20.73 -2.77
CA LYS A 1 0.84 19.85 -2.99
C LYS A 1 0.43 18.77 -3.97
N ILE A 2 1.17 18.57 -5.07
CA ILE A 2 0.85 17.54 -6.07
C ILE A 2 1.41 16.21 -5.56
N TYR A 3 0.58 15.17 -5.53
CA TYR A 3 1.02 13.82 -5.14
C TYR A 3 0.95 12.89 -6.34
N SER A 4 2.05 12.18 -6.59
CA SER A 4 2.08 11.05 -7.51
C SER A 4 1.30 9.87 -6.93
N LEU A 5 0.90 8.92 -7.79
CA LEU A 5 0.24 7.68 -7.34
C LEU A 5 1.02 6.96 -6.24
N ILE A 6 2.35 6.90 -6.37
CA ILE A 6 3.20 6.29 -5.34
C ILE A 6 3.27 7.11 -4.05
N GLY A 7 3.17 8.44 -4.15
CA GLY A 7 3.04 9.31 -3.00
C GLY A 7 1.73 9.06 -2.23
N LEU A 8 0.63 8.85 -2.95
CA LEU A 8 -0.66 8.53 -2.34
C LEU A 8 -0.65 7.16 -1.66
N ILE A 9 -0.05 6.13 -2.27
CA ILE A 9 0.11 4.82 -1.63
C ILE A 9 0.93 4.95 -0.33
N LYS A 10 2.01 5.73 -0.33
CA LYS A 10 2.80 5.98 0.88
C LYS A 10 2.04 6.75 1.96
N ILE A 11 1.14 7.65 1.60
CA ILE A 11 0.27 8.35 2.56
C ILE A 11 -0.78 7.40 3.10
N MET A 12 -1.35 6.55 2.24
CA MET A 12 -2.32 5.54 2.64
C MET A 12 -1.73 4.62 3.72
N THR A 13 -0.46 4.20 3.59
CA THR A 13 0.16 3.29 4.57
C THR A 13 0.28 3.86 5.98
N THR A 14 0.22 5.18 6.14
CA THR A 14 0.24 5.84 7.46
C THR A 14 -1.16 6.02 8.07
N SER A 15 -2.20 5.48 7.45
CA SER A 15 -3.57 5.56 7.97
C SER A 15 -3.70 4.82 9.30
N TYR A 16 -4.41 5.45 10.24
CA TYR A 16 -4.74 4.84 11.54
C TYR A 16 -5.63 3.59 11.39
N GLU A 17 -6.32 3.44 10.25
CA GLU A 17 -7.09 2.23 9.95
C GLU A 17 -6.24 0.96 9.83
N PHE A 18 -4.92 1.11 9.74
CA PHE A 18 -3.98 -0.02 9.67
C PHE A 18 -3.20 -0.25 10.98
N GLN A 19 -3.63 0.36 12.09
CA GLN A 19 -2.92 0.26 13.38
C GLN A 19 -2.78 -1.18 13.91
N ASP A 20 -3.72 -2.07 13.57
CA ASP A 20 -3.72 -3.46 14.02
C ASP A 20 -2.71 -4.35 13.25
N ILE A 21 -2.07 -3.80 12.20
CA ILE A 21 -1.04 -4.50 11.45
C ILE A 21 0.27 -4.43 12.21
N ILE A 22 0.86 -5.59 12.48
CA ILE A 22 2.14 -5.69 13.21
C ILE A 22 3.20 -6.28 12.27
N LEU A 23 4.40 -5.70 12.27
CA LEU A 23 5.56 -6.31 11.60
C LEU A 23 6.20 -7.35 12.52
N ARG A 24 5.89 -8.63 12.29
CA ARG A 24 6.47 -9.72 13.08
C ARG A 24 7.90 -10.02 12.58
N GLN A 25 8.74 -10.61 13.44
CA GLN A 25 10.10 -10.98 13.03
C GLN A 25 10.11 -12.01 11.88
N GLY A 26 9.19 -12.99 11.93
CA GLY A 26 9.04 -14.02 10.88
C GLY A 26 8.70 -13.45 9.51
N ASP A 27 7.90 -12.39 9.47
CA ASP A 27 7.43 -11.75 8.23
C ASP A 27 8.59 -11.16 7.41
N LYS A 28 9.65 -10.68 8.08
CA LYS A 28 10.73 -9.92 7.42
C LYS A 28 11.40 -10.71 6.31
N LYS A 29 11.63 -12.01 6.49
CA LYS A 29 12.28 -12.85 5.47
C LYS A 29 11.41 -12.94 4.22
N SER A 30 10.14 -13.29 4.38
CA SER A 30 9.16 -13.40 3.29
C SER A 30 8.94 -12.07 2.57
N LEU A 31 8.79 -10.96 3.32
CA LEU A 31 8.64 -9.62 2.76
C LEU A 31 9.86 -9.17 1.95
N ASN A 32 11.08 -9.42 2.45
CA ASN A 32 12.30 -9.06 1.71
C ASN A 32 12.53 -9.94 0.46
N LEU A 33 12.00 -11.17 0.45
CA LEU A 33 12.00 -12.02 -0.76
C LEU A 33 11.04 -11.46 -1.82
N LEU A 34 9.85 -11.00 -1.43
CA LEU A 34 8.90 -10.35 -2.34
C LEU A 34 9.52 -9.11 -3.01
N THR A 35 10.31 -8.33 -2.25
CA THR A 35 10.97 -7.11 -2.76
C THR A 35 12.20 -7.35 -3.63
N LYS A 36 12.72 -8.59 -3.68
CA LYS A 36 14.01 -8.88 -4.33
C LYS A 36 13.92 -8.97 -5.86
N GLY A 37 12.72 -9.19 -6.41
CA GLY A 37 12.50 -9.27 -7.86
C GLY A 37 12.01 -7.94 -8.45
N GLU A 38 12.17 -7.77 -9.76
CA GLU A 38 11.62 -6.63 -10.53
C GLU A 38 10.10 -6.68 -10.73
N LYS A 39 9.38 -7.38 -9.85
CA LYS A 39 7.95 -7.67 -10.04
C LYS A 39 7.06 -6.47 -9.71
N PHE A 40 7.52 -5.54 -8.86
CA PHE A 40 6.74 -4.35 -8.52
C PHE A 40 6.87 -3.27 -9.58
N ARG A 41 5.73 -2.75 -10.05
CA ARG A 41 5.66 -1.52 -10.85
C ARG A 41 6.41 -0.35 -10.19
N PHE A 42 6.38 -0.28 -8.86
CA PHE A 42 7.12 0.69 -8.06
C PHE A 42 8.16 -0.02 -7.20
N LYS A 43 9.44 0.16 -7.50
CA LYS A 43 10.53 -0.51 -6.77
C LYS A 43 10.54 -0.06 -5.31
N PHE A 44 10.52 -1.04 -4.39
CA PHE A 44 10.85 -0.82 -2.98
C PHE A 44 12.36 -0.84 -2.82
N LYS A 45 12.93 0.17 -2.15
CA LYS A 45 14.38 0.27 -1.94
C LYS A 45 14.75 -0.13 -0.52
N GLY A 46 15.72 -1.04 -0.39
CA GLY A 46 16.26 -1.46 0.90
C GLY A 46 15.53 -2.66 1.50
N LYS A 47 15.60 -2.78 2.84
CA LYS A 47 14.98 -3.86 3.61
C LYS A 47 13.72 -3.34 4.31
N VAL A 48 12.72 -4.21 4.47
CA VAL A 48 11.52 -3.91 5.26
C VAL A 48 11.89 -3.76 6.74
N LYS A 49 11.66 -2.57 7.30
CA LYS A 49 12.03 -2.23 8.69
C LYS A 49 10.85 -1.78 9.52
N THR A 50 9.88 -1.12 8.91
CA THR A 50 8.74 -0.50 9.59
C THR A 50 7.43 -1.18 9.23
N ILE A 51 6.40 -0.91 10.03
CA ILE A 51 5.02 -1.36 9.75
C ILE A 51 4.53 -0.75 8.44
N TYR A 52 4.87 0.52 8.18
CA TYR A 52 4.56 1.21 6.93
C TYR A 52 5.19 0.53 5.71
N ASP A 53 6.44 0.06 5.83
CA ASP A 53 7.10 -0.71 4.77
C ASP A 53 6.37 -2.02 4.49
N LYS A 54 5.92 -2.72 5.53
CA LYS A 54 5.14 -3.95 5.40
C LYS A 54 3.84 -3.69 4.65
N ILE A 55 3.04 -2.73 5.12
CA ILE A 55 1.76 -2.37 4.50
C ILE A 55 2.00 -1.97 3.03
N TYR A 56 3.03 -1.17 2.77
CA TYR A 56 3.39 -0.73 1.42
C TYR A 56 3.73 -1.90 0.49
N VAL A 57 4.59 -2.83 0.94
CA VAL A 57 4.97 -4.01 0.16
C VAL A 57 3.77 -4.91 -0.08
N LEU A 58 2.90 -5.11 0.91
CA LEU A 58 1.69 -5.92 0.75
C LEU A 58 0.72 -5.31 -0.26
N ILE A 59 0.43 -4.01 -0.18
CA ILE A 59 -0.39 -3.31 -1.17
C ILE A 59 0.20 -3.46 -2.58
N LEU A 60 1.50 -3.17 -2.75
CA LEU A 60 2.14 -3.29 -4.06
C LEU A 60 2.17 -4.73 -4.60
N SER A 61 2.28 -5.71 -3.72
CA SER A 61 2.23 -7.14 -4.08
C SER A 61 0.86 -7.51 -4.61
N THR A 62 -0.20 -7.11 -3.92
CA THR A 62 -1.57 -7.40 -4.33
C THR A 62 -1.92 -6.67 -5.63
N LEU A 63 -1.62 -5.37 -5.74
CA LEU A 63 -1.87 -4.59 -6.98
C LEU A 63 -1.01 -5.06 -8.16
N GLY A 64 0.16 -5.65 -7.90
CA GLY A 64 1.04 -6.24 -8.91
C GLY A 64 0.72 -7.69 -9.25
N CYS A 65 -0.35 -8.27 -8.69
CA CYS A 65 -0.70 -9.70 -8.83
C CYS A 65 0.47 -10.65 -8.48
N ILE A 66 1.27 -10.28 -7.48
CA ILE A 66 2.41 -11.08 -7.03
C ILE A 66 1.94 -12.07 -5.99
N ASN A 67 2.28 -13.34 -6.19
CA ASN A 67 1.96 -14.40 -5.23
C ASN A 67 2.64 -14.14 -3.87
N ILE A 68 1.85 -14.06 -2.81
CA ILE A 68 2.30 -13.94 -1.43
C ILE A 68 2.14 -15.33 -0.79
N PRO A 69 3.22 -16.12 -0.64
CA PRO A 69 3.12 -17.52 -0.23
C PRO A 69 2.79 -17.70 1.25
N ASP A 70 3.10 -16.69 2.08
CA ASP A 70 2.92 -16.77 3.52
C ASP A 70 1.46 -16.47 3.91
N TYR A 71 0.81 -17.42 4.58
CA TYR A 71 -0.59 -17.31 4.96
C TYR A 71 -0.86 -16.17 5.95
N SER A 72 0.07 -15.90 6.87
CA SER A 72 -0.10 -14.80 7.83
C SER A 72 -0.05 -13.44 7.13
N LEU A 73 0.79 -13.29 6.10
CA LEU A 73 0.82 -12.11 5.25
C LEU A 73 -0.44 -11.98 4.39
N GLN A 74 -1.01 -13.08 3.89
CA GLN A 74 -2.30 -13.05 3.18
C GLN A 74 -3.45 -12.59 4.08
N GLN A 75 -3.47 -12.99 5.35
CA GLN A 75 -4.46 -12.49 6.31
C GLN A 75 -4.29 -10.98 6.55
N ASP A 76 -3.05 -10.50 6.65
CA ASP A 76 -2.78 -9.07 6.79
C ASP A 76 -3.20 -8.30 5.53
N VAL A 77 -3.01 -8.86 4.32
CA VAL A 77 -3.55 -8.30 3.07
C VAL A 77 -5.07 -8.17 3.15
N ALA A 78 -5.78 -9.23 3.52
CA ALA A 78 -7.23 -9.19 3.64
C ALA A 78 -7.71 -8.12 4.64
N LYS A 79 -7.00 -7.95 5.77
CA LYS A 79 -7.29 -6.88 6.74
C LYS A 79 -7.02 -5.49 6.17
N ILE A 80 -5.90 -5.30 5.48
CA ILE A 80 -5.55 -4.03 4.84
C ILE A 80 -6.63 -3.66 3.81
N PHE A 81 -6.99 -4.57 2.90
CA PHE A 81 -7.93 -4.27 1.82
C PHE A 81 -9.38 -4.07 2.28
N LYS A 82 -9.79 -4.63 3.44
CA LYS A 82 -11.08 -4.30 4.07
C LYS A 82 -11.23 -2.81 4.38
N SER A 83 -10.13 -2.13 4.70
CA SER A 83 -10.10 -0.71 5.07
C SER A 83 -9.54 0.17 3.95
N ALA A 84 -8.74 -0.38 3.05
CA ALA A 84 -8.04 0.39 2.03
C ALA A 84 -8.99 1.12 1.06
N GLU A 85 -10.15 0.54 0.72
CA GLU A 85 -11.14 1.21 -0.14
C GLU A 85 -11.64 2.51 0.51
N ARG A 86 -11.96 2.48 1.82
CA ARG A 86 -12.41 3.64 2.58
C ARG A 86 -11.33 4.71 2.62
N VAL A 87 -10.09 4.33 2.88
CA VAL A 87 -8.95 5.27 2.89
C VAL A 87 -8.72 5.87 1.49
N ALA A 88 -8.76 5.07 0.42
CA ALA A 88 -8.60 5.54 -0.95
C ALA A 88 -9.73 6.49 -1.38
N ARG A 89 -10.97 6.19 -0.96
CA ARG A 89 -12.14 7.05 -1.19
C ARG A 89 -11.99 8.39 -0.50
N PHE A 90 -11.55 8.39 0.76
CA PHE A 90 -11.25 9.62 1.48
C PHE A 90 -10.17 10.46 0.77
N LEU A 91 -9.07 9.84 0.31
CA LEU A 91 -8.02 10.54 -0.45
C LEU A 91 -8.56 11.15 -1.75
N MET A 92 -9.45 10.45 -2.44
CA MET A 92 -10.11 10.94 -3.65
C MET A 92 -11.01 12.14 -3.38
N GLU A 93 -11.87 12.08 -2.36
CA GLU A 93 -12.76 13.19 -1.99
C GLU A 93 -11.97 14.42 -1.49
N PHE A 94 -10.95 14.19 -0.67
CA PHE A 94 -10.08 15.25 -0.15
C PHE A 94 -9.31 15.96 -1.28
N SER A 95 -8.73 15.20 -2.21
CA SER A 95 -7.99 15.77 -3.34
C SER A 95 -8.89 16.52 -4.32
N SER A 96 -10.11 16.05 -4.53
CA SER A 96 -11.12 16.69 -5.40
C SER A 96 -11.53 18.07 -4.88
N LYS A 97 -11.65 18.25 -3.57
CA LYS A 97 -11.95 19.57 -2.96
C LYS A 97 -10.79 20.57 -3.07
N SER A 98 -9.57 20.08 -3.19
CA SER A 98 -8.35 20.90 -3.12
C SER A 98 -7.85 21.43 -4.48
N ARG A 99 -8.63 21.28 -5.57
CA ARG A 99 -8.29 21.66 -6.97
C ARG A 99 -6.97 21.10 -7.51
N PHE A 100 -6.41 20.04 -6.90
CA PHE A 100 -5.21 19.37 -7.40
C PHE A 100 -5.58 18.31 -8.44
N LEU A 101 -5.75 18.70 -9.70
CA LEU A 101 -6.23 17.81 -10.77
C LEU A 101 -5.41 16.51 -10.88
N ILE A 102 -4.08 16.61 -10.94
CA ILE A 102 -3.19 15.43 -11.04
C ILE A 102 -3.33 14.51 -9.83
N THR A 103 -3.37 15.08 -8.62
CA THR A 103 -3.58 14.31 -7.38
C THR A 103 -4.96 13.64 -7.39
N SER A 104 -5.99 14.31 -7.89
CA SER A 104 -7.35 13.78 -7.98
C SER A 104 -7.41 12.59 -8.93
N VAL A 105 -6.83 12.72 -10.12
CA VAL A 105 -6.71 11.61 -11.08
C VAL A 105 -5.95 10.42 -10.49
N ASN A 106 -4.83 10.68 -9.82
CA ASN A 106 -4.06 9.63 -9.14
C ASN A 106 -4.86 8.97 -8.00
N SER A 107 -5.68 9.74 -7.26
CA SER A 107 -6.50 9.22 -6.16
C SER A 107 -7.67 8.39 -6.68
N ILE A 108 -8.32 8.80 -7.77
CA ILE A 108 -9.34 8.01 -8.47
C ILE A 108 -8.72 6.71 -8.99
N THR A 109 -7.51 6.78 -9.55
CA THR A 109 -6.81 5.59 -10.04
C THR A 109 -6.50 4.63 -8.89
N LEU A 110 -6.03 5.14 -7.75
CA LEU A 110 -5.80 4.33 -6.55
C LEU A 110 -7.08 3.64 -6.09
N LEU A 111 -8.19 4.40 -5.97
CA LEU A 111 -9.48 3.86 -5.56
C LEU A 111 -10.01 2.75 -6.49
N LYS A 112 -9.74 2.83 -7.79
CA LYS A 112 -10.16 1.78 -8.74
C LYS A 112 -9.31 0.52 -8.69
N CYS A 113 -8.08 0.62 -8.20
CA CYS A 113 -7.14 -0.50 -8.15
C CYS A 113 -7.19 -1.25 -6.81
N VAL A 114 -7.56 -0.55 -5.73
CA VAL A 114 -7.75 -1.12 -4.39
C VAL A 114 -9.06 -1.90 -4.34
#